data_AF-A0A3G3GJ18-F1
#
_entry.id   AF-A0A3G3GJ18-F1
#
_cell.length_a   1.000
_cell.length_b   1.000
_cell.length_c   1.000
_cell.angle_alpha   90.00
_cell.angle_beta   90.00
_cell.angle_gamma   90.00
#
_symmetry.space_group_name_H-M   'P 1'
#
loop_
_entity.id
_entity.type
_entity.pdbx_description
1 polymer ?
#
loop_
_entity_poly.entity_id
_entity_poly.type
_entity_poly.pdbx_seq_one_letter_code
_entity_poly.pdbx_strand_id
1 'polypeptide(L)'
;MNFNYDTFSSTLDTYDDVDVKHSSTNHGWFYKDSKDDSDFNLVVEYSYDDDHNYRTWRQELTKMEGNSGLLVSTKIDHIRGDNQDDHLILMACYNAVGVICYAQAFVQMKNEDPIQTDIITTGDIPDQIHDQIQAHIKDDYGINGSTDGRKKIPHIAKVNLYSMAAAVSV
;
A
#
# COMPACT_ATOMS: atom_id res chain seq x y z
N MET A 1 1.34 -20.19 7.90
CA MET A 1 1.32 -18.91 7.17
C MET A 1 1.71 -17.74 8.04
N ASN A 2 2.70 -16.99 7.57
CA ASN A 2 3.30 -15.83 8.24
C ASN A 2 3.49 -14.69 7.24
N PHE A 3 3.59 -13.47 7.77
CA PHE A 3 3.91 -12.25 7.01
C PHE A 3 5.22 -11.69 7.55
N ASN A 4 6.19 -11.46 6.69
CA ASN A 4 7.49 -10.90 7.04
C ASN A 4 7.54 -9.40 6.67
N TYR A 5 7.44 -8.55 7.69
CA TYR A 5 7.45 -7.09 7.52
C TYR A 5 8.77 -6.55 6.94
N ASP A 6 9.91 -7.18 7.25
CA ASP A 6 11.21 -6.77 6.70
C ASP A 6 11.29 -7.11 5.21
N THR A 7 10.78 -8.28 4.82
CA THR A 7 10.67 -8.66 3.41
C THR A 7 9.73 -7.74 2.64
N PHE A 8 8.60 -7.35 3.24
CA PHE A 8 7.68 -6.37 2.63
C PHE A 8 8.41 -5.08 2.26
N SER A 9 9.05 -4.45 3.25
CA SER A 9 9.69 -3.14 3.06
C SER A 9 10.91 -3.24 2.14
N SER A 10 11.72 -4.28 2.31
CA SER A 10 12.89 -4.49 1.44
C SER A 10 12.48 -4.77 -0.01
N THR A 11 11.35 -5.46 -0.24
CA THR A 11 10.81 -5.67 -1.60
C THR A 11 10.28 -4.36 -2.19
N LEU A 12 9.62 -3.54 -1.36
CA LEU A 12 9.13 -2.23 -1.78
C LEU A 12 10.29 -1.31 -2.24
N ASP A 13 11.44 -1.38 -1.58
CA ASP A 13 12.67 -0.63 -1.93
C ASP A 13 13.40 -1.16 -3.18
N THR A 14 12.96 -2.28 -3.77
CA THR A 14 13.57 -2.82 -5.00
C THR A 14 12.99 -2.25 -6.29
N TYR A 15 11.88 -1.51 -6.21
CA TYR A 15 11.28 -0.89 -7.39
C TYR A 15 12.05 0.41 -7.70
N ASP A 16 12.57 0.54 -8.92
CA ASP A 16 13.44 1.66 -9.34
C ASP A 16 12.84 3.05 -9.12
N ASP A 17 11.50 3.14 -9.04
CA ASP A 17 10.74 4.36 -8.86
C ASP A 17 10.25 4.57 -7.42
N VAL A 18 10.69 3.73 -6.48
CA VAL A 18 10.36 3.81 -5.05
C VAL A 18 11.66 3.87 -4.23
N ASP A 19 11.77 4.89 -3.38
CA ASP A 19 12.89 5.04 -2.44
C ASP A 19 12.37 4.96 -0.99
N VAL A 20 12.64 3.85 -0.30
CA VAL A 20 12.21 3.66 1.08
C VAL A 20 13.15 4.40 2.04
N LYS A 21 12.58 5.36 2.78
CA LYS A 21 13.31 6.09 3.80
C LYS A 21 13.82 5.11 4.85
N HIS A 22 15.10 5.25 5.18
CA HIS A 22 15.77 4.40 6.16
C HIS A 22 15.81 2.91 5.78
N SER A 23 15.78 2.54 4.49
CA SER A 23 15.84 1.12 4.09
C SER A 23 17.02 0.35 4.70
N SER A 24 18.18 0.99 4.85
CA SER A 24 19.37 0.44 5.50
C SER A 24 19.28 0.30 7.04
N THR A 25 18.24 0.86 7.68
CA THR A 25 18.07 0.90 9.14
C THR A 25 16.67 0.40 9.53
N ASN A 26 16.57 -0.71 10.27
CA ASN A 26 15.30 -1.35 10.63
C ASN A 26 14.40 -1.67 9.41
N HIS A 27 15.00 -1.90 8.23
CA HIS A 27 14.27 -2.16 6.99
C HIS A 27 13.21 -1.07 6.69
N GLY A 28 13.48 0.20 7.01
CA GLY A 28 12.56 1.31 6.77
C GLY A 28 11.39 1.46 7.76
N TRP A 29 11.24 0.55 8.73
CA TRP A 29 10.17 0.64 9.73
C TRP A 29 10.54 1.57 10.88
N PHE A 30 9.64 2.50 11.22
CA PHE A 30 9.77 3.36 12.39
C PHE A 30 8.41 3.75 12.98
N TYR A 31 8.39 4.10 14.27
CA TYR A 31 7.18 4.59 14.93
C TYR A 31 6.91 6.04 14.53
N LYS A 32 5.73 6.30 13.95
CA LYS A 32 5.35 7.62 13.44
C LYS A 32 5.16 8.66 14.56
N ASP A 33 4.76 8.21 15.73
CA ASP A 33 4.72 8.98 16.97
C ASP A 33 5.78 8.41 17.93
N SER A 34 6.77 9.23 18.30
CA SER A 34 7.88 8.80 19.16
C SER A 34 7.48 8.52 20.61
N LYS A 35 6.23 8.81 20.99
CA LYS A 35 5.69 8.57 22.33
C LYS A 35 4.79 7.35 22.42
N ASP A 36 4.49 6.70 21.30
CA ASP A 36 3.62 5.54 21.24
C ASP A 36 4.32 4.42 20.45
N ASP A 37 4.79 3.42 21.19
CA ASP A 37 5.48 2.24 20.69
C ASP A 37 4.54 1.11 20.26
N SER A 38 3.25 1.43 20.09
CA SER A 38 2.29 0.51 19.51
C SER A 38 2.64 0.16 18.07
N ASP A 39 2.58 -1.13 17.75
CA ASP A 39 2.70 -1.66 16.39
C ASP A 39 1.74 -0.98 15.38
N PHE A 40 0.62 -0.42 15.86
CA PHE A 40 -0.32 0.34 15.02
C PHE A 40 0.25 1.68 14.54
N ASN A 41 1.31 2.19 15.17
CA ASN A 41 2.02 3.40 14.75
C ASN A 41 3.28 3.12 13.95
N LEU A 42 3.59 1.84 13.69
CA LEU A 42 4.74 1.47 12.89
C LEU A 42 4.43 1.69 11.40
N VAL A 43 5.31 2.40 10.71
CA VAL A 43 5.13 2.80 9.31
C VAL A 43 6.41 2.64 8.50
N VAL A 44 6.26 2.52 7.18
CA VAL A 44 7.32 2.71 6.19
C VAL A 44 6.97 3.97 5.40
N GLU A 45 7.88 4.94 5.35
CA GLU A 45 7.76 6.10 4.47
C GLU A 45 8.67 5.95 3.26
N TYR A 46 8.22 6.41 2.10
CA TYR A 46 8.96 6.29 0.84
C TYR A 46 8.55 7.40 -0.14
N SER A 47 9.42 7.71 -1.10
CA SER A 47 9.11 8.60 -2.21
C SER A 47 8.90 7.83 -3.51
N TYR A 48 8.06 8.38 -4.37
CA TYR A 48 7.87 7.97 -5.75
C TYR A 48 8.35 9.08 -6.68
N ASP A 49 9.20 8.75 -7.67
CA ASP A 49 9.86 9.72 -8.57
C ASP A 49 10.47 10.93 -7.80
N ASP A 50 11.06 10.70 -6.63
CA ASP A 50 11.69 11.67 -5.70
C ASP A 50 10.79 12.79 -5.10
N ASP A 51 9.65 13.11 -5.72
CA ASP A 51 8.84 14.29 -5.36
C ASP A 51 7.44 13.94 -4.79
N HIS A 52 7.10 12.66 -4.68
CA HIS A 52 5.79 12.22 -4.17
C HIS A 52 5.93 11.29 -2.97
N ASN A 53 5.63 11.80 -1.78
CA ASN A 53 5.85 11.08 -0.53
C ASN A 53 4.64 10.23 -0.14
N TYR A 54 4.91 9.01 0.29
CA TYR A 54 3.91 8.06 0.74
C TYR A 54 4.30 7.43 2.06
N ARG A 55 3.30 6.85 2.73
CA ARG A 55 3.46 6.14 3.99
C ARG A 55 2.56 4.92 4.01
N THR A 56 3.14 3.73 4.11
CA THR A 56 2.40 2.50 4.38
C THR A 56 2.43 2.22 5.87
N TRP A 57 1.25 2.08 6.47
CA TRP A 57 1.11 1.65 7.85
C TRP A 57 1.31 0.13 7.95
N ARG A 58 1.78 -0.33 9.10
CA ARG A 58 1.98 -1.76 9.34
C ARG A 58 0.72 -2.56 9.00
N GLN A 59 0.92 -3.65 8.27
CA GLN A 59 -0.17 -4.52 7.85
C GLN A 59 -0.84 -5.17 9.06
N GLU A 60 -2.17 -5.21 9.02
CA GLU A 60 -2.99 -5.99 9.93
C GLU A 60 -3.28 -7.36 9.32
N LEU A 61 -3.25 -8.40 10.16
CA LEU A 61 -3.28 -9.80 9.73
C LEU A 61 -4.43 -10.55 10.39
N THR A 62 -5.22 -11.26 9.59
CA THR A 62 -6.17 -12.27 10.07
C THR A 62 -5.79 -13.63 9.50
N LYS A 63 -5.35 -14.55 10.37
CA LYS A 63 -5.01 -15.93 9.99
C LYS A 63 -6.26 -16.81 10.05
N MET A 64 -6.53 -17.55 8.98
CA MET A 64 -7.61 -18.54 8.96
C MET A 64 -7.18 -19.85 9.62
N GLU A 65 -8.15 -20.60 10.13
CA GLU A 65 -7.92 -21.88 10.80
C GLU A 65 -7.15 -22.86 9.90
N GLY A 66 -6.24 -23.63 10.50
CA GLY A 66 -5.46 -24.65 9.79
C GLY A 66 -4.50 -24.09 8.74
N ASN A 67 -4.12 -22.81 8.81
CA ASN A 67 -3.32 -22.12 7.79
C ASN A 67 -3.99 -22.13 6.39
N SER A 68 -5.33 -22.21 6.34
CA SER A 68 -6.09 -22.26 5.08
C SER A 68 -6.05 -20.95 4.28
N GLY A 69 -5.76 -19.83 4.94
CA GLY A 69 -5.71 -18.50 4.34
C GLY A 69 -5.14 -17.44 5.28
N LEU A 70 -4.72 -16.32 4.70
CA LEU A 70 -4.22 -15.15 5.41
C LEU A 70 -4.84 -13.91 4.75
N LEU A 71 -5.61 -13.16 5.52
CA LEU A 71 -6.06 -11.83 5.13
C LEU A 71 -5.04 -10.81 5.62
N VAL A 72 -4.64 -9.91 4.74
CA VAL A 72 -3.69 -8.82 5.00
C VAL A 72 -4.38 -7.52 4.60
N SER A 73 -4.41 -6.54 5.49
CA SER A 73 -4.90 -5.19 5.18
C SER A 73 -3.92 -4.13 5.61
N THR A 74 -3.87 -3.01 4.89
CA THR A 74 -3.04 -1.87 5.27
C THR A 74 -3.67 -0.56 4.81
N LYS A 75 -3.34 0.50 5.55
CA LYS A 75 -3.57 1.88 5.15
C LYS A 75 -2.31 2.45 4.54
N ILE A 76 -2.47 3.22 3.48
CA ILE A 76 -1.42 3.98 2.81
C ILE A 76 -1.86 5.44 2.75
N ASP A 77 -0.98 6.36 3.13
CA ASP A 77 -1.19 7.79 3.00
C ASP A 77 -0.32 8.35 1.88
N HIS A 78 -0.92 9.15 1.00
CA HIS A 78 -0.19 10.09 0.17
C HIS A 78 0.04 11.36 0.99
N ILE A 79 1.29 11.63 1.35
CA ILE A 79 1.68 12.75 2.22
C ILE A 79 1.67 14.03 1.41
N ARG A 80 0.79 14.98 1.75
CA ARG A 80 0.59 16.22 0.97
C ARG A 80 1.11 17.49 1.65
N GLY A 81 2.02 17.35 2.60
CA GLY A 81 2.62 18.46 3.34
C GLY A 81 1.56 19.22 4.15
N ASP A 82 1.32 20.49 3.80
CA ASP A 82 0.35 21.35 4.49
C ASP A 82 -1.12 21.03 4.13
N ASN A 83 -1.35 20.21 3.11
CA ASN A 83 -2.68 19.72 2.77
C ASN A 83 -3.03 18.44 3.54
N GLN A 84 -4.33 18.13 3.67
CA GLN A 84 -4.75 16.82 4.16
C GLN A 84 -4.31 15.73 3.19
N ASP A 85 -3.75 14.67 3.76
CA ASP A 85 -3.31 13.46 3.04
C ASP A 85 -4.50 12.82 2.31
N ASP A 86 -4.21 12.20 1.17
CA ASP A 86 -5.16 11.27 0.54
C ASP A 86 -4.90 9.86 1.12
N HIS A 87 -5.93 9.03 1.22
CA HIS A 87 -5.86 7.73 1.88
C HIS A 87 -6.18 6.59 0.91
N LEU A 88 -5.42 5.51 0.99
CA LEU A 88 -5.66 4.25 0.28
C LEU A 88 -5.73 3.13 1.32
N ILE A 89 -6.76 2.30 1.25
CA ILE A 89 -6.85 1.04 1.99
C ILE A 89 -6.68 -0.10 0.98
N LEU A 90 -5.76 -1.02 1.28
CA LEU A 90 -5.59 -2.26 0.53
C LEU A 90 -5.99 -3.44 1.40
N MET A 91 -6.70 -4.40 0.79
CA MET A 91 -7.01 -5.69 1.39
C MET A 91 -6.61 -6.78 0.40
N ALA A 92 -5.92 -7.81 0.87
CA ALA A 92 -5.53 -8.98 0.08
C ALA A 92 -5.78 -10.27 0.88
N CYS A 93 -6.18 -11.33 0.20
CA CYS A 93 -6.19 -12.68 0.76
C CYS A 93 -5.16 -13.55 0.04
N TYR A 94 -4.45 -14.34 0.82
CA TYR A 94 -3.52 -15.36 0.35
C TYR A 94 -4.09 -16.73 0.70
N ASN A 95 -4.08 -17.64 -0.26
CA ASN A 95 -4.52 -19.02 -0.05
C ASN A 95 -3.48 -19.82 0.75
N ALA A 96 -3.79 -21.09 1.05
CA ALA A 96 -2.93 -21.98 1.82
C ALA A 96 -1.52 -22.21 1.24
N VAL A 97 -1.27 -21.85 -0.03
CA VAL A 97 0.05 -21.94 -0.67
C VAL A 97 0.75 -20.58 -0.79
N GLY A 98 0.22 -19.54 -0.13
CA GLY A 98 0.82 -18.20 -0.11
C GLY A 98 0.56 -17.37 -1.37
N VAL A 99 -0.30 -17.83 -2.28
CA VAL A 99 -0.63 -17.11 -3.52
C VAL A 99 -1.83 -16.20 -3.27
N ILE A 100 -1.73 -14.95 -3.74
CA ILE A 100 -2.84 -13.99 -3.69
C ILE A 100 -4.04 -14.54 -4.47
N CYS A 101 -5.21 -14.58 -3.84
CA CYS A 101 -6.45 -15.10 -4.43
C CYS A 101 -7.61 -14.09 -4.38
N TYR A 102 -7.37 -12.94 -3.76
CA TYR A 102 -8.33 -11.86 -3.58
C TYR A 102 -7.57 -10.56 -3.37
N ALA A 103 -8.01 -9.47 -3.99
CA ALA A 103 -7.69 -8.12 -3.51
C ALA A 103 -8.83 -7.14 -3.78
N GLN A 104 -8.84 -6.06 -2.99
CA GLN A 104 -9.67 -4.89 -3.19
C GLN A 104 -8.94 -3.65 -2.67
N ALA A 105 -9.19 -2.50 -3.28
CA ALA A 105 -8.69 -1.20 -2.86
C ALA A 105 -9.82 -0.19 -2.67
N PHE A 106 -9.60 0.74 -1.73
CA PHE A 106 -10.45 1.90 -1.51
C PHE A 106 -9.59 3.16 -1.38
N VAL A 107 -9.80 4.14 -2.26
CA VAL A 107 -9.07 5.41 -2.28
C VAL A 107 -10.02 6.54 -1.89
N GLN A 108 -9.61 7.33 -0.90
CA GLN A 108 -10.27 8.56 -0.49
C GLN A 108 -9.34 9.74 -0.77
N MET A 109 -9.73 10.56 -1.73
CA MET A 109 -9.05 11.81 -2.04
C MET A 109 -9.88 12.98 -1.53
N LYS A 110 -9.22 14.01 -0.98
CA LYS A 110 -9.94 15.21 -0.55
C LYS A 110 -10.67 15.87 -1.73
N ASN A 111 -11.93 16.24 -1.51
CA ASN A 111 -12.84 16.90 -2.46
C ASN A 111 -13.15 16.08 -3.72
N GLU A 112 -12.92 14.78 -3.70
CA GLU A 112 -13.24 13.86 -4.79
C GLU A 112 -14.17 12.75 -4.30
N ASP A 113 -14.89 12.15 -5.24
CA ASP A 113 -15.62 10.92 -4.95
C ASP A 113 -14.62 9.79 -4.64
N PRO A 114 -14.92 8.92 -3.66
CA PRO A 114 -14.04 7.80 -3.35
C PRO A 114 -13.99 6.81 -4.52
N ILE A 115 -12.81 6.24 -4.75
CA ILE A 115 -12.61 5.16 -5.71
C ILE A 115 -12.67 3.85 -4.95
N GLN A 116 -13.59 2.98 -5.31
CA GLN A 116 -13.66 1.61 -4.79
C GLN A 116 -13.47 0.66 -5.96
N THR A 117 -12.49 -0.23 -5.87
CA THR A 117 -12.33 -1.28 -6.88
C THR A 117 -13.36 -2.37 -6.65
N ASP A 118 -13.68 -3.09 -7.71
CA ASP A 118 -14.28 -4.41 -7.60
C ASP A 118 -13.33 -5.35 -6.84
N ILE A 119 -13.91 -6.46 -6.40
CA ILE A 119 -13.15 -7.57 -5.84
C ILE A 119 -12.52 -8.37 -6.99
N ILE A 120 -11.19 -8.47 -6.99
CA ILE A 120 -10.45 -9.22 -8.00
C ILE A 120 -10.01 -10.56 -7.42
N THR A 121 -10.30 -11.66 -8.11
CA THR A 121 -10.02 -13.04 -7.63
C THR A 121 -9.28 -13.93 -8.63
N THR A 122 -9.01 -13.42 -9.83
CA THR A 122 -8.37 -14.18 -10.92
C THR A 122 -7.43 -13.28 -11.74
N GLY A 123 -6.53 -13.88 -12.51
CA GLY A 123 -5.55 -13.15 -13.32
C GLY A 123 -4.41 -12.54 -12.51
N ASP A 124 -3.74 -11.54 -13.07
CA ASP A 124 -2.79 -10.70 -12.32
C ASP A 124 -3.60 -9.72 -11.46
N ILE A 125 -3.74 -10.04 -10.18
CA ILE A 125 -4.58 -9.30 -9.23
C ILE A 125 -4.02 -7.88 -8.97
N PRO A 126 -2.72 -7.70 -8.68
CA PRO A 126 -2.11 -6.36 -8.54
C PRO A 126 -2.30 -5.46 -9.76
N ASP A 127 -2.09 -5.98 -10.97
CA ASP A 127 -2.28 -5.21 -12.22
C ASP A 127 -3.74 -4.79 -12.43
N GLN A 128 -4.70 -5.67 -12.13
CA GLN A 128 -6.11 -5.31 -12.24
C GLN A 128 -6.55 -4.26 -11.21
N ILE A 129 -6.01 -4.30 -9.99
CA ILE A 129 -6.24 -3.23 -9.00
C ILE A 129 -5.68 -1.91 -9.51
N HIS A 130 -4.47 -1.92 -10.06
CA HIS A 130 -3.88 -0.74 -10.70
C HIS A 130 -4.82 -0.19 -11.78
N ASP A 131 -5.24 -1.02 -12.73
CA ASP A 131 -6.03 -0.58 -13.88
C ASP A 131 -7.39 -0.01 -13.47
N GLN A 132 -8.04 -0.62 -12.47
CA GLN A 132 -9.29 -0.10 -11.94
C GLN A 132 -9.11 1.25 -11.27
N ILE A 133 -8.08 1.46 -10.44
CA ILE A 133 -7.83 2.78 -9.84
C ILE A 133 -7.48 3.80 -10.93
N GLN A 134 -6.62 3.43 -11.87
CA GLN A 134 -6.15 4.28 -12.97
C GLN A 134 -7.31 4.79 -13.84
N ALA A 135 -8.34 3.97 -14.07
CA ALA A 135 -9.54 4.37 -14.81
C ALA A 135 -10.33 5.54 -14.16
N HIS A 136 -10.12 5.77 -12.87
CA HIS A 136 -10.76 6.86 -12.11
C HIS A 136 -9.81 8.02 -11.77
N ILE A 137 -8.52 7.90 -12.08
CA ILE A 137 -7.56 9.01 -11.94
C ILE A 137 -7.85 10.08 -12.99
N LYS A 138 -7.81 11.34 -12.58
CA LYS A 138 -8.02 12.51 -13.45
C LYS A 138 -6.68 13.14 -13.82
N ASP A 139 -6.62 13.70 -15.02
CA ASP A 139 -5.47 14.49 -15.46
C ASP A 139 -5.36 15.83 -14.70
N ASP A 140 -6.52 16.39 -14.34
CA ASP A 140 -6.68 17.62 -13.56
C ASP A 140 -7.80 17.47 -12.52
N TYR A 141 -7.51 17.89 -11.29
CA TYR A 141 -8.42 17.88 -10.15
C TYR A 141 -8.98 19.29 -9.83
N GLY A 142 -8.63 20.31 -10.62
CA GLY A 142 -9.18 21.66 -10.50
C GLY A 142 -8.80 22.38 -9.20
N ILE A 143 -7.69 21.99 -8.57
CA ILE A 143 -7.19 22.61 -7.34
C ILE A 143 -5.90 23.40 -7.59
N ASN A 144 -5.70 24.48 -6.84
CA ASN A 144 -4.45 25.24 -6.88
C ASN A 144 -3.34 24.43 -6.16
N GLY A 145 -2.30 24.04 -6.89
CA GLY A 145 -1.17 23.24 -6.41
C GLY A 145 -1.00 21.92 -7.20
N SER A 146 0.13 21.22 -7.03
CA SER A 146 0.32 19.92 -7.70
C SER A 146 -0.55 18.83 -7.08
N THR A 147 -1.17 18.02 -7.94
CA THR A 147 -1.86 16.77 -7.60
C THR A 147 -1.18 15.57 -8.25
N ASP A 148 0.03 15.73 -8.77
CA ASP A 148 0.68 14.70 -9.58
C ASP A 148 0.95 13.42 -8.78
N GLY A 149 1.13 13.54 -7.46
CA GLY A 149 1.15 12.39 -6.58
C GLY A 149 -0.13 11.53 -6.68
N ARG A 150 -1.32 12.12 -6.82
CA ARG A 150 -2.57 11.34 -7.00
C ARG A 150 -2.53 10.42 -8.22
N LYS A 151 -1.84 10.84 -9.29
CA LYS A 151 -1.68 10.04 -10.51
C LYS A 151 -0.81 8.80 -10.28
N LYS A 152 -0.06 8.76 -9.19
CA LYS A 152 0.82 7.64 -8.82
C LYS A 152 0.14 6.63 -7.90
N ILE A 153 -1.02 6.96 -7.31
CA ILE A 153 -1.79 6.06 -6.42
C ILE A 153 -2.01 4.65 -7.04
N PRO A 154 -2.38 4.51 -8.34
CA PRO A 154 -2.50 3.18 -8.95
C PRO A 154 -1.22 2.34 -8.86
N HIS A 155 -0.07 2.95 -9.14
CA HIS A 155 1.23 2.29 -9.05
C HIS A 155 1.57 1.94 -7.59
N ILE A 156 1.32 2.87 -6.67
CA ILE A 156 1.55 2.64 -5.24
C ILE A 156 0.74 1.46 -4.73
N ALA A 157 -0.52 1.32 -5.16
CA ALA A 157 -1.35 0.17 -4.82
C ALA A 157 -0.75 -1.14 -5.34
N LYS A 158 -0.30 -1.16 -6.59
CA LYS A 158 0.32 -2.31 -7.25
C LYS A 158 1.59 -2.79 -6.55
N VAL A 159 2.56 -1.89 -6.33
CA VAL A 159 3.84 -2.28 -5.71
C VAL A 159 3.65 -2.71 -4.26
N ASN A 160 2.72 -2.10 -3.52
CA ASN A 160 2.37 -2.58 -2.17
C ASN A 160 1.77 -3.99 -2.21
N LEU A 161 0.88 -4.30 -3.17
CA LEU A 161 0.32 -5.65 -3.32
C LEU A 161 1.38 -6.70 -3.66
N TYR A 162 2.30 -6.41 -4.58
CA TYR A 162 3.40 -7.32 -4.87
C TYR A 162 4.36 -7.49 -3.68
N SER A 163 4.70 -6.41 -2.97
CA SER A 163 5.53 -6.48 -1.77
C SER A 163 4.85 -7.26 -0.65
N MET A 164 3.53 -7.12 -0.48
CA MET A 164 2.76 -7.94 0.46
C MET A 164 2.80 -9.41 0.05
N ALA A 165 2.70 -9.73 -1.25
CA ALA A 165 2.78 -11.10 -1.73
C ALA A 165 4.16 -11.72 -1.49
N ALA A 166 5.24 -10.97 -1.70
CA ALA A 166 6.60 -11.42 -1.41
C ALA A 166 6.85 -11.66 0.09
N ALA A 167 6.14 -10.94 0.96
CA ALA A 167 6.25 -11.06 2.40
C ALA A 167 5.51 -12.28 2.98
N VAL A 168 4.62 -12.93 2.23
CA VAL A 168 3.86 -14.09 2.70
C VAL A 168 4.68 -15.37 2.54
N SER A 169 4.71 -16.17 3.61
CA SER A 169 5.32 -17.51 3.62
C SER A 169 4.38 -18.53 4.25
N VAL A 170 4.43 -19.77 3.79
CA VAL A 170 3.54 -20.87 4.21
C VAL A 170 4.06 -21.56 5.46
#